data_AF-A0A1Y1Q694-F1
#
_entry.id   AF-A0A1Y1Q694-F1
#
_cell.length_a   1.000
_cell.length_b   1.000
_cell.length_c   1.000
_cell.angle_alpha   90.00
_cell.angle_beta   90.00
_cell.angle_gamma   90.00
#
_symmetry.space_group_name_H-M   'P 1'
#
loop_
_entity.id
_entity.type
_entity.pdbx_description
1 polymer ?
#
loop_
_entity_poly.entity_id
_entity_poly.type
_entity_poly.pdbx_seq_one_letter_code
_entity_poly.pdbx_strand_id
1 'polypeptide(L)'
;DSKTLLLSRNVGTLNFYVMSNQLETTTSVVIQNEESLAIDLLAQYLWQYRGYSVLGDTLLDALMVLSNWPQGVAFAEPELSTDTPDRGSTYLLTVTISPNTMTGGVTGGTSLGSINCGSGGVCSQQLTPNASVTLTATPAPGYSFNGWSGACTNTTRACTISMTSAKTVTATFTEMPKYRLSVTVSPNTSSGKVTSSFGGLNCGNDSSVCNVNLGGDVKLTAIPSPGYSFKEWSGGVCTGTATTCMVNMNAPKSVTATFFASSYQLSLSTTIEKGAISPFTGNAPVIQSSPAGINCGNNTGNVCNYLFARDSKVTLNITISDSQFVFSAWGGACAGKTQNDCSVNMTAAQTVTATFVLNKLNIYVQPNGSAGTVTTSPSSGISCYSVNSFQQQCQGSNSLGKTVVLKATPSAGYKFTGWSGACTGTTNSCTVTMNGPKAVYANFAQQ
;
A
#
# COMPACT_ATOMS: atom_id res chain seq x y z
N ASP A 1 -2.07 5.93 -34.43
CA ASP A 1 -1.03 6.48 -35.31
C ASP A 1 -1.48 7.77 -35.95
N SER A 2 -0.94 8.88 -35.45
CA SER A 2 -1.31 10.25 -35.77
C SER A 2 -0.89 10.63 -37.20
N LYS A 3 -1.73 10.32 -38.18
CA LYS A 3 -1.65 10.88 -39.53
C LYS A 3 -2.68 12.00 -39.66
N THR A 4 -2.22 13.23 -39.77
CA THR A 4 -3.09 14.40 -40.00
C THR A 4 -3.21 14.61 -41.51
N LEU A 5 -4.44 14.66 -42.01
CA LEU A 5 -4.73 14.91 -43.43
C LEU A 5 -5.13 16.38 -43.59
N LEU A 6 -4.29 17.15 -44.29
CA LEU A 6 -4.52 18.56 -44.57
C LEU A 6 -5.07 18.69 -45.99
N LEU A 7 -6.23 19.35 -46.11
CA LEU A 7 -6.83 19.70 -47.40
C LEU A 7 -6.64 21.19 -47.67
N SER A 8 -6.11 21.50 -48.85
CA SER A 8 -5.98 22.86 -49.37
C SER A 8 -6.76 22.97 -50.68
N ARG A 9 -7.62 23.99 -50.78
CA ARG A 9 -8.37 24.33 -51.99
C ARG A 9 -7.70 25.51 -52.66
N ASN A 10 -7.36 25.36 -53.94
CA ASN A 10 -7.08 26.48 -54.83
C ASN A 10 -8.05 26.41 -56.01
N VAL A 11 -8.30 27.51 -56.71
CA VAL A 11 -9.32 27.57 -57.78
C VAL A 11 -9.06 26.47 -58.83
N GLY A 12 -9.97 25.50 -58.94
CA GLY A 12 -9.86 24.36 -59.88
C GLY A 12 -8.90 23.23 -59.47
N THR A 13 -8.38 23.22 -58.23
CA THR A 13 -7.45 22.17 -57.77
C THR A 13 -7.66 21.80 -56.29
N LEU A 14 -7.68 20.49 -56.00
CA LEU A 14 -7.74 19.95 -54.64
C LEU A 14 -6.43 19.23 -54.31
N ASN A 15 -5.72 19.68 -53.28
CA ASN A 15 -4.45 19.09 -52.86
C ASN A 15 -4.58 18.31 -51.55
N PHE A 16 -3.93 17.15 -51.46
CA PHE A 16 -3.89 16.29 -50.28
C PHE A 16 -2.49 16.25 -49.67
N TYR A 17 -2.39 16.47 -48.37
CA TYR A 17 -1.14 16.34 -47.62
C TYR A 17 -1.31 15.34 -46.48
N VAL A 18 -0.44 14.34 -46.42
CA VAL A 18 -0.42 13.34 -45.34
C VAL A 18 0.82 13.57 -44.51
N MET A 19 0.67 14.07 -43.28
CA MET A 19 1.80 14.25 -42.36
C MET A 19 1.93 13.01 -41.48
N SER A 20 3.09 12.37 -41.54
CA SER A 20 3.50 11.23 -40.72
C SER A 20 4.73 11.64 -39.91
N ASN A 21 4.75 11.38 -38.60
CA ASN A 21 5.75 11.87 -37.65
C ASN A 21 7.21 11.40 -37.90
N GLN A 22 7.54 10.70 -39.00
CA GLN A 22 8.88 10.18 -39.23
C GLN A 22 9.45 10.29 -40.66
N LEU A 23 8.78 10.90 -41.65
CA LEU A 23 9.37 11.33 -42.94
C LEU A 23 8.28 12.07 -43.73
N GLU A 24 8.56 13.28 -44.21
CA GLU A 24 7.65 14.04 -45.08
C GLU A 24 7.67 13.46 -46.48
N THR A 25 6.74 12.55 -46.79
CA THR A 25 6.43 12.18 -48.18
C THR A 25 5.20 12.95 -48.65
N THR A 26 5.46 13.99 -49.46
CA THR A 26 4.42 14.81 -50.08
C THR A 26 3.95 14.15 -51.38
N THR A 27 2.84 13.42 -51.35
CA THR A 27 2.18 12.98 -52.58
C THR A 27 1.08 13.97 -52.93
N SER A 28 1.28 14.73 -54.01
CA SER A 28 0.27 15.66 -54.53
C SER A 28 -0.51 14.95 -55.65
N VAL A 29 -1.81 14.76 -55.48
CA VAL A 29 -2.70 14.33 -56.57
C VAL A 29 -3.40 15.57 -57.09
N VAL A 30 -3.07 15.97 -58.32
CA VAL A 30 -3.68 17.13 -58.98
C VAL A 30 -4.88 16.65 -59.78
N ILE A 31 -6.09 16.95 -59.31
CA ILE A 31 -7.31 16.77 -60.11
C ILE A 31 -7.56 18.08 -60.85
N GLN A 32 -7.29 18.11 -62.15
CA GLN A 32 -7.66 19.22 -63.01
C GLN A 32 -9.07 18.96 -63.53
N ASN A 33 -10.04 19.74 -63.04
CA ASN A 33 -11.38 19.75 -63.61
C ASN A 33 -11.87 21.20 -63.65
N GLU A 34 -12.31 21.67 -64.82
CA GLU A 34 -12.74 23.06 -65.00
C GLU A 34 -14.09 23.36 -64.35
N GLU A 35 -14.84 22.33 -63.94
CA GLU A 35 -16.12 22.49 -63.24
C GLU A 35 -15.98 22.37 -61.72
N SER A 36 -16.05 23.51 -61.04
CA SER A 36 -15.95 23.64 -59.57
C SER A 36 -16.90 22.74 -58.78
N LEU A 37 -18.04 22.33 -59.36
CA LEU A 37 -19.09 21.56 -58.70
C LEU A 37 -18.68 20.11 -58.40
N ALA A 38 -17.92 19.47 -59.29
CA ALA A 38 -17.44 18.09 -59.09
C ALA A 38 -16.44 18.01 -57.92
N ILE A 39 -15.61 19.05 -57.77
CA ILE A 39 -14.68 19.19 -56.65
C ILE A 39 -15.43 19.40 -55.32
N ASP A 40 -16.51 20.19 -55.34
CA ASP A 40 -17.33 20.45 -54.14
C ASP A 40 -18.14 19.21 -53.69
N LEU A 41 -18.65 18.40 -54.63
CA LEU A 41 -19.31 17.11 -54.33
C LEU A 41 -18.34 16.07 -53.76
N LEU A 42 -17.14 15.97 -54.33
CA LEU A 42 -16.10 15.05 -53.83
C LEU A 42 -15.62 15.46 -52.43
N ALA A 43 -15.47 16.77 -52.19
CA ALA A 43 -15.10 17.32 -50.88
C ALA A 43 -16.20 17.06 -49.82
N GLN A 44 -17.49 17.18 -50.18
CA GLN A 44 -18.60 16.84 -49.28
C GLN A 44 -18.67 15.35 -48.98
N TYR A 45 -18.50 14.49 -49.99
CA TYR A 45 -18.52 13.04 -49.81
C TYR A 45 -17.41 12.60 -48.84
N LEU A 46 -16.18 13.12 -48.99
CA LEU A 46 -15.07 12.82 -48.09
C LEU A 46 -15.24 13.45 -46.68
N TRP A 47 -15.95 14.57 -46.56
CA TRP A 47 -16.25 15.19 -45.27
C TRP A 47 -17.25 14.36 -44.45
N GLN A 48 -18.22 13.72 -45.11
CA GLN A 48 -19.26 12.91 -44.47
C GLN A 48 -18.71 11.64 -43.80
N TYR A 49 -17.54 11.14 -44.21
CA TYR A 49 -16.90 9.95 -43.65
C TYR A 49 -15.79 10.26 -42.62
N ARG A 50 -15.70 11.49 -42.10
CA ARG A 50 -14.75 11.83 -41.02
C ARG A 50 -15.06 11.01 -39.75
N GLY A 51 -14.16 10.10 -39.39
CA GLY A 51 -14.21 9.37 -38.12
C GLY A 51 -14.27 7.84 -38.24
N TYR A 52 -14.37 7.28 -39.45
CA TYR A 52 -14.18 5.85 -39.64
C TYR A 52 -12.69 5.51 -39.62
N SER A 53 -12.24 4.78 -38.59
CA SER A 53 -10.93 4.13 -38.59
C SER A 53 -10.98 2.95 -39.56
N VAL A 54 -10.52 3.15 -40.79
CA VAL A 54 -10.38 2.05 -41.75
C VAL A 54 -9.07 1.33 -41.44
N LEU A 55 -9.17 0.18 -40.78
CA LEU A 55 -8.07 -0.77 -40.62
C LEU A 55 -7.74 -1.37 -42.00
N GLY A 56 -6.46 -1.36 -42.38
CA GLY A 56 -5.87 -2.25 -43.40
C GLY A 56 -6.07 -1.85 -44.86
N ASP A 57 -4.95 -1.61 -45.55
CA ASP A 57 -4.66 -1.84 -46.98
C ASP A 57 -5.54 -1.25 -48.10
N THR A 58 -6.47 -0.33 -47.84
CA THR A 58 -7.38 0.19 -48.90
C THR A 58 -7.20 1.66 -49.32
N LEU A 59 -6.26 2.41 -48.71
CA LEU A 59 -5.99 3.79 -49.16
C LEU A 59 -5.35 3.83 -50.56
N LEU A 60 -4.58 2.79 -50.91
CA LEU A 60 -3.99 2.64 -52.26
C LEU A 60 -5.06 2.23 -53.29
N ASP A 61 -6.05 1.44 -52.89
CA ASP A 61 -7.19 1.07 -53.75
C ASP A 61 -8.13 2.25 -54.00
N ALA A 62 -8.38 3.11 -52.99
CA ALA A 62 -9.15 4.34 -53.18
C ALA A 62 -8.47 5.33 -54.16
N LEU A 63 -7.13 5.32 -54.20
CA LEU A 63 -6.35 6.11 -55.16
C LEU A 63 -6.34 5.49 -56.57
N MET A 64 -6.35 4.16 -56.70
CA MET A 64 -6.45 3.47 -58.00
C MET A 64 -7.83 3.60 -58.65
N VAL A 65 -8.92 3.71 -57.87
CA VAL A 65 -10.27 3.96 -58.40
C VAL A 65 -10.37 5.36 -59.04
N LEU A 66 -9.61 6.34 -58.53
CA LEU A 66 -9.60 7.72 -59.05
C LEU A 66 -8.71 7.89 -60.30
N SER A 67 -7.72 7.02 -60.53
CA SER A 67 -6.82 7.14 -61.68
C SER A 67 -7.36 6.52 -62.99
N ASN A 68 -8.43 5.72 -62.93
CA ASN A 68 -8.98 5.00 -64.09
C ASN A 68 -10.39 5.45 -64.52
N TRP A 69 -10.80 6.68 -64.18
CA TRP A 69 -12.05 7.23 -64.69
C TRP A 69 -11.93 7.56 -66.20
N PRO A 70 -12.73 6.94 -67.08
CA PRO A 70 -12.66 7.22 -68.51
C PRO A 70 -13.16 8.64 -68.81
N GLN A 71 -12.37 9.38 -69.57
CA GLN A 71 -12.74 10.69 -70.12
C GLN A 71 -13.96 10.52 -71.05
N GLY A 72 -15.08 11.19 -70.73
CA GLY A 72 -16.20 11.36 -71.68
C GLY A 72 -17.54 10.70 -71.34
N VAL A 73 -17.85 10.41 -70.07
CA VAL A 73 -19.23 10.04 -69.70
C VAL A 73 -20.06 11.30 -69.43
N ALA A 74 -20.88 11.70 -70.40
CA ALA A 74 -21.94 12.68 -70.17
C ALA A 74 -23.00 12.03 -69.26
N PHE A 75 -23.17 12.57 -68.06
CA PHE A 75 -24.33 12.22 -67.24
C PHE A 75 -25.55 12.90 -67.85
N ALA A 76 -26.52 12.10 -68.28
CA ALA A 76 -27.87 12.59 -68.54
C ALA A 76 -28.35 13.34 -67.30
N GLU A 77 -28.88 14.55 -67.49
CA GLU A 77 -29.59 15.30 -66.45
C GLU A 77 -30.58 14.33 -65.78
N PRO A 78 -30.41 14.00 -64.49
CA PRO A 78 -31.53 13.45 -63.74
C PRO A 78 -32.54 14.59 -63.72
N GLU A 79 -33.73 14.33 -64.25
CA GLU A 79 -34.84 15.29 -64.23
C GLU A 79 -34.85 16.03 -62.90
N LEU A 80 -34.90 17.36 -63.00
CA LEU A 80 -34.99 18.28 -61.88
C LEU A 80 -36.23 17.88 -61.05
N SER A 81 -36.05 17.00 -60.07
CA SER A 81 -36.92 16.96 -58.91
C SER A 81 -36.82 18.34 -58.29
N THR A 82 -37.90 19.11 -58.38
CA THR A 82 -38.07 20.38 -57.69
C THR A 82 -38.13 20.23 -56.18
N ASP A 83 -37.93 19.03 -55.66
CA ASP A 83 -37.64 18.80 -54.25
C ASP A 83 -36.14 19.06 -54.01
N THR A 84 -35.78 20.34 -53.89
CA THR A 84 -34.76 20.69 -52.91
C THR A 84 -35.17 19.99 -51.60
N PRO A 85 -34.31 19.22 -50.91
CA PRO A 85 -34.58 18.95 -49.51
C PRO A 85 -34.69 20.34 -48.89
N ASP A 86 -35.91 20.75 -48.55
CA ASP A 86 -36.16 21.94 -47.79
C ASP A 86 -35.12 21.93 -46.67
N ARG A 87 -34.33 23.01 -46.56
CA ARG A 87 -33.60 23.24 -45.32
C ARG A 87 -34.68 23.52 -44.29
N GLY A 88 -35.32 22.45 -43.82
CA GLY A 88 -36.47 22.49 -42.93
C GLY A 88 -36.11 23.43 -41.80
N SER A 89 -36.87 24.52 -41.71
CA SER A 89 -36.53 25.69 -40.90
C SER A 89 -36.09 25.28 -39.49
N THR A 90 -34.80 25.28 -39.16
CA THR A 90 -34.36 24.92 -37.80
C THR A 90 -34.48 26.11 -36.85
N TYR A 91 -34.74 25.83 -35.58
CA TYR A 91 -34.68 26.83 -34.52
C TYR A 91 -33.49 26.58 -33.61
N LEU A 92 -32.77 27.66 -33.27
CA LEU A 92 -31.63 27.62 -32.34
C LEU A 92 -32.13 27.60 -30.89
N LEU A 93 -31.75 26.58 -30.13
CA LEU A 93 -31.85 26.56 -28.68
C LEU A 93 -30.50 26.96 -28.10
N THR A 94 -30.48 28.03 -27.29
CA THR A 94 -29.30 28.45 -26.53
C THR A 94 -29.54 28.20 -25.05
N VAL A 95 -28.67 27.42 -24.41
CA VAL A 95 -28.72 27.17 -22.97
C VAL A 95 -27.52 27.84 -22.31
N THR A 96 -27.79 28.58 -21.23
CA THR A 96 -26.79 29.30 -20.43
C THR A 96 -26.76 28.72 -19.02
N ILE A 97 -25.57 28.45 -18.50
CA ILE A 97 -25.38 28.02 -17.10
C ILE A 97 -24.96 29.26 -16.31
N SER A 98 -25.75 29.65 -15.31
CA SER A 98 -25.47 30.82 -14.47
C SER A 98 -25.08 30.41 -13.05
N PRO A 99 -23.94 30.87 -12.53
CA PRO A 99 -22.91 31.66 -13.21
C PRO A 99 -22.15 30.81 -14.26
N ASN A 100 -21.59 31.46 -15.30
CA ASN A 100 -20.82 30.83 -16.40
C ASN A 100 -19.46 30.27 -15.93
N THR A 101 -19.47 29.44 -14.89
CA THR A 101 -18.30 28.78 -14.28
C THR A 101 -18.63 27.31 -14.07
N MET A 102 -17.72 26.54 -13.47
CA MET A 102 -17.90 25.09 -13.29
C MET A 102 -18.94 24.71 -12.21
N THR A 103 -20.18 25.25 -12.27
CA THR A 103 -21.22 25.16 -11.22
C THR A 103 -22.26 24.07 -11.45
N GLY A 104 -22.29 23.46 -12.63
CA GLY A 104 -23.23 22.41 -12.98
C GLY A 104 -23.31 22.20 -14.47
N GLY A 105 -24.11 21.22 -14.87
CA GLY A 105 -24.34 20.90 -16.27
C GLY A 105 -25.79 20.81 -16.65
N VAL A 106 -26.06 20.98 -17.94
CA VAL A 106 -27.37 20.75 -18.53
C VAL A 106 -27.21 19.73 -19.64
N THR A 107 -28.01 18.67 -19.56
CA THR A 107 -28.14 17.68 -20.64
C THR A 107 -29.58 17.66 -21.11
N GLY A 108 -29.81 17.42 -22.38
CA GLY A 108 -31.15 17.26 -22.91
C GLY A 108 -31.10 16.62 -24.29
N GLY A 109 -32.26 16.22 -24.78
CA GLY A 109 -32.32 15.64 -26.11
C GLY A 109 -33.74 15.40 -26.59
N THR A 110 -33.80 15.05 -27.86
CA THR A 110 -34.96 14.59 -28.61
C THR A 110 -34.57 13.31 -29.35
N SER A 111 -35.50 12.69 -30.07
CA SER A 111 -35.19 11.58 -30.97
C SER A 111 -34.26 11.95 -32.14
N LEU A 112 -34.02 13.25 -32.38
CA LEU A 112 -33.29 13.79 -33.54
C LEU A 112 -32.05 14.62 -33.16
N GLY A 113 -31.71 14.75 -31.87
CA GLY A 113 -30.52 15.49 -31.43
C GLY A 113 -30.37 15.55 -29.92
N SER A 114 -29.14 15.75 -29.44
CA SER A 114 -28.82 15.93 -28.02
C SER A 114 -28.11 17.26 -27.77
N ILE A 115 -28.37 17.88 -26.63
CA ILE A 115 -27.66 19.05 -26.12
C ILE A 115 -26.94 18.66 -24.83
N ASN A 116 -25.64 18.90 -24.77
CA ASN A 116 -24.83 18.67 -23.58
C ASN A 116 -23.94 19.88 -23.34
N CYS A 117 -24.24 20.61 -22.28
CA CYS A 117 -23.60 21.87 -21.94
C CYS A 117 -22.40 21.71 -21.01
N GLY A 118 -21.93 20.47 -20.81
CA GLY A 118 -20.79 20.17 -19.96
C GLY A 118 -20.99 20.74 -18.55
N SER A 119 -19.90 21.17 -17.91
CA SER A 119 -19.94 21.70 -16.55
C SER A 119 -19.98 23.23 -16.47
N GLY A 120 -20.22 23.98 -17.54
CA GLY A 120 -20.36 25.44 -17.47
C GLY A 120 -20.39 26.14 -18.83
N GLY A 121 -20.90 27.37 -18.84
CA GLY A 121 -20.90 28.26 -20.01
C GLY A 121 -22.19 28.28 -20.81
N VAL A 122 -22.06 28.62 -22.09
CA VAL A 122 -23.16 28.71 -23.06
C VAL A 122 -22.97 27.63 -24.12
N CYS A 123 -24.04 26.91 -24.40
CA CYS A 123 -24.11 25.85 -25.41
C CYS A 123 -25.32 26.13 -26.29
N SER A 124 -25.27 25.69 -27.55
CA SER A 124 -26.38 25.90 -28.47
C SER A 124 -26.54 24.73 -29.43
N GLN A 125 -27.78 24.40 -29.76
CA GLN A 125 -28.13 23.31 -30.67
C GLN A 125 -29.24 23.74 -31.64
N GLN A 126 -29.10 23.36 -32.91
CA GLN A 126 -30.15 23.51 -33.92
C GLN A 126 -31.13 22.35 -33.81
N LEU A 127 -32.43 22.64 -33.76
CA LEU A 127 -33.49 21.65 -33.59
C LEU A 127 -34.62 21.89 -34.59
N THR A 128 -35.33 20.83 -34.96
CA THR A 128 -36.46 20.92 -35.88
C THR A 128 -37.67 21.64 -35.23
N PRO A 129 -38.54 22.28 -36.04
CA PRO A 129 -39.78 22.88 -35.55
C PRO A 129 -40.64 21.88 -34.80
N ASN A 130 -41.31 22.35 -33.75
CA ASN A 130 -42.20 21.58 -32.88
C ASN A 130 -41.51 20.44 -32.12
N ALA A 131 -40.18 20.31 -32.19
CA ALA A 131 -39.44 19.36 -31.37
C ALA A 131 -39.64 19.67 -29.88
N SER A 132 -39.94 18.64 -29.08
CA SER A 132 -40.05 18.74 -27.63
C SER A 132 -38.74 18.30 -26.99
N VAL A 133 -38.06 19.21 -26.30
CA VAL A 133 -36.76 18.99 -25.65
C VAL A 133 -36.97 18.97 -24.14
N THR A 134 -36.51 17.93 -23.46
CA THR A 134 -36.43 17.94 -21.99
C THR A 134 -34.98 18.15 -21.55
N LEU A 135 -34.72 19.32 -20.96
CA LEU A 135 -33.46 19.68 -20.34
C LEU A 135 -33.44 19.19 -18.89
N THR A 136 -32.33 18.62 -18.45
CA THR A 136 -32.07 18.17 -17.08
C THR A 136 -30.83 18.87 -16.54
N ALA A 137 -31.01 19.65 -15.48
CA ALA A 137 -29.94 20.33 -14.76
C ALA A 137 -29.29 19.38 -13.75
N THR A 138 -27.96 19.34 -13.72
CA THR A 138 -27.15 18.59 -12.75
C THR A 138 -26.21 19.53 -12.02
N PRO A 139 -26.49 19.85 -10.74
CA PRO A 139 -25.60 20.69 -9.96
C PRO A 139 -24.20 20.09 -9.89
N ALA A 140 -23.19 20.94 -10.04
CA ALA A 140 -21.84 20.52 -9.74
C ALA A 140 -21.73 20.25 -8.24
N PRO A 141 -20.76 19.42 -7.87
CA PRO A 141 -20.44 19.22 -6.47
C PRO A 141 -20.20 20.58 -5.74
N GLY A 142 -21.01 20.90 -4.72
CA GLY A 142 -20.92 22.11 -3.89
C GLY A 142 -21.95 23.19 -4.26
N TYR A 143 -22.76 22.93 -5.28
CA TYR A 143 -23.78 23.82 -5.80
C TYR A 143 -25.17 23.19 -5.72
N SER A 144 -26.17 24.04 -5.57
CA SER A 144 -27.59 23.68 -5.65
C SER A 144 -28.19 24.27 -6.92
N PHE A 145 -29.17 23.56 -7.50
CA PHE A 145 -29.97 24.12 -8.59
C PHE A 145 -31.03 25.04 -8.01
N ASN A 146 -31.04 26.31 -8.43
CA ASN A 146 -31.96 27.33 -7.94
C ASN A 146 -33.22 27.39 -8.82
N GLY A 147 -33.06 27.29 -10.15
CA GLY A 147 -34.19 27.28 -11.06
C GLY A 147 -33.81 27.55 -12.52
N TRP A 148 -34.80 27.42 -13.40
CA TRP A 148 -34.71 27.82 -14.80
C TRP A 148 -35.24 29.24 -15.01
N SER A 149 -34.71 29.96 -16.01
CA SER A 149 -35.31 31.19 -16.53
C SER A 149 -35.24 31.27 -18.06
N GLY A 150 -35.97 32.23 -18.67
CA GLY A 150 -36.10 32.36 -20.13
C GLY A 150 -37.31 31.60 -20.67
N ALA A 151 -37.10 30.71 -21.64
CA ALA A 151 -38.16 29.90 -22.24
C ALA A 151 -38.75 28.82 -21.30
N CYS A 152 -38.22 28.72 -20.08
CA CYS A 152 -38.66 27.82 -19.02
C CYS A 152 -38.38 28.46 -17.67
N THR A 153 -39.32 28.38 -16.72
CA THR A 153 -39.27 29.15 -15.47
C THR A 153 -39.54 28.32 -14.21
N ASN A 154 -39.43 26.99 -14.30
CA ASN A 154 -39.69 26.12 -13.16
C ASN A 154 -38.45 25.91 -12.28
N THR A 155 -38.66 25.36 -11.08
CA THR A 155 -37.60 25.05 -10.10
C THR A 155 -37.26 23.56 -10.06
N THR A 156 -37.89 22.74 -10.90
CA THR A 156 -37.59 21.31 -10.99
C THR A 156 -36.32 21.07 -11.82
N ARG A 157 -35.58 20.00 -11.52
CA ARG A 157 -34.35 19.67 -12.27
C ARG A 157 -34.60 19.41 -13.75
N ALA A 158 -35.82 19.02 -14.13
CA ALA A 158 -36.23 18.83 -15.51
C ALA A 158 -37.04 20.05 -16.01
N CYS A 159 -36.83 20.42 -17.27
CA CYS A 159 -37.53 21.49 -17.96
C CYS A 159 -37.82 21.07 -19.40
N THR A 160 -39.10 21.04 -19.78
CA THR A 160 -39.53 20.65 -21.12
C THR A 160 -39.92 21.88 -21.94
N ILE A 161 -39.39 21.98 -23.17
CA ILE A 161 -39.55 23.12 -24.06
C ILE A 161 -39.91 22.63 -25.46
N SER A 162 -40.94 23.20 -26.06
CA SER A 162 -41.28 22.99 -27.48
C SER A 162 -40.62 24.04 -28.37
N MET A 163 -39.94 23.63 -29.44
CA MET A 163 -39.23 24.53 -30.36
C MET A 163 -40.16 25.12 -31.43
N THR A 164 -40.90 26.17 -31.06
CA THR A 164 -41.78 26.93 -31.97
C THR A 164 -41.10 28.19 -32.54
N SER A 165 -39.94 28.55 -31.99
CA SER A 165 -39.08 29.66 -32.38
C SER A 165 -37.67 29.40 -31.83
N ALA A 166 -36.69 30.25 -32.17
CA ALA A 166 -35.45 30.28 -31.41
C ALA A 166 -35.74 30.58 -29.93
N LYS A 167 -35.06 29.89 -29.01
CA LYS A 167 -35.33 29.95 -27.57
C LYS A 167 -34.04 30.02 -26.77
N THR A 168 -34.07 30.79 -25.69
CA THR A 168 -32.98 30.91 -24.72
C THR A 168 -33.45 30.41 -23.36
N VAL A 169 -32.61 29.64 -22.68
CA VAL A 169 -32.90 29.07 -21.36
C VAL A 169 -31.68 29.24 -20.48
N THR A 170 -31.88 29.69 -19.25
CA THR A 170 -30.79 29.78 -18.27
C THR A 170 -31.06 28.81 -17.12
N ALA A 171 -30.09 27.96 -16.80
CA ALA A 171 -30.06 27.18 -15.58
C ALA A 171 -29.26 27.94 -14.52
N THR A 172 -29.87 28.29 -13.40
CA THR A 172 -29.19 28.99 -12.31
C THR A 172 -28.78 28.02 -11.22
N PHE A 173 -27.50 28.05 -10.85
CA PHE A 173 -26.92 27.30 -9.75
C PHE A 173 -26.38 28.27 -8.69
N THR A 174 -26.52 27.89 -7.42
CA THR A 174 -26.06 28.71 -6.29
C THR A 174 -25.11 27.89 -5.41
N GLU A 175 -23.96 28.48 -5.07
CA GLU A 175 -22.97 27.85 -4.19
C GLU A 175 -23.60 27.59 -2.81
N MET A 176 -23.43 26.38 -2.28
CA MET A 176 -23.93 26.04 -0.96
C MET A 176 -23.02 26.62 0.15
N PRO A 177 -23.56 26.93 1.34
CA PRO A 177 -22.74 27.27 2.50
C PRO A 177 -21.71 26.17 2.78
N LYS A 178 -20.47 26.59 3.05
CA LYS A 178 -19.37 25.68 3.37
C LYS A 178 -19.18 25.60 4.87
N TYR A 179 -19.01 24.39 5.38
CA TYR A 179 -18.72 24.13 6.78
C TYR A 179 -17.41 23.34 6.91
N ARG A 180 -16.73 23.51 8.04
CA ARG A 180 -15.50 22.80 8.34
C ARG A 180 -15.78 21.32 8.57
N LEU A 181 -15.14 20.46 7.78
CA LEU A 181 -15.02 19.03 8.00
C LEU A 181 -13.62 18.73 8.55
N SER A 182 -13.55 18.11 9.72
CA SER A 182 -12.32 17.55 10.28
C SER A 182 -12.29 16.05 10.04
N VAL A 183 -11.25 15.55 9.38
CA VAL A 183 -11.07 14.12 9.10
C VAL A 183 -9.82 13.64 9.80
N THR A 184 -9.96 12.60 10.61
CA THR A 184 -8.85 11.93 11.29
C THR A 184 -8.61 10.55 10.68
N VAL A 185 -7.36 10.23 10.39
CA VAL A 185 -6.87 8.90 10.00
C VAL A 185 -6.17 8.28 11.20
N SER A 186 -6.68 7.14 11.66
CA SER A 186 -6.15 6.40 12.80
C SER A 186 -5.66 5.00 12.36
N PRO A 187 -4.52 4.50 12.89
CA PRO A 187 -3.70 5.12 13.94
C PRO A 187 -2.76 6.23 13.46
N ASN A 188 -2.38 6.26 12.18
CA ASN A 188 -1.41 7.21 11.63
C ASN A 188 -1.51 7.30 10.10
N THR A 189 -0.76 8.22 9.49
CA THR A 189 -0.70 8.42 8.03
C THR A 189 -0.27 7.17 7.25
N SER A 190 0.56 6.30 7.84
CA SER A 190 0.98 5.06 7.18
C SER A 190 -0.13 4.00 7.06
N SER A 191 -1.24 4.15 7.80
CA SER A 191 -2.31 3.14 7.86
C SER A 191 -3.31 3.22 6.69
N GLY A 192 -3.47 4.39 6.08
CA GLY A 192 -4.40 4.59 4.97
C GLY A 192 -4.67 6.06 4.71
N LYS A 193 -5.56 6.32 3.76
CA LYS A 193 -5.97 7.68 3.40
C LYS A 193 -7.48 7.79 3.22
N VAL A 194 -8.00 9.01 3.38
CA VAL A 194 -9.40 9.36 3.11
C VAL A 194 -9.46 10.40 1.99
N THR A 195 -10.30 10.14 0.99
CA THR A 195 -10.63 11.08 -0.10
C THR A 195 -12.08 11.52 -0.07
N SER A 196 -12.39 12.64 -0.73
CA SER A 196 -13.76 13.11 -0.94
C SER A 196 -14.15 13.18 -2.42
N SER A 197 -15.45 13.09 -2.71
CA SER A 197 -16.03 13.29 -4.05
C SER A 197 -15.73 14.65 -4.69
N PHE A 198 -15.50 15.69 -3.89
CA PHE A 198 -15.28 17.07 -4.37
C PHE A 198 -13.84 17.38 -4.81
N GLY A 199 -12.93 16.38 -4.82
CA GLY A 199 -11.49 16.66 -4.91
C GLY A 199 -10.99 17.44 -3.68
N GLY A 200 -9.69 17.69 -3.59
CA GLY A 200 -9.11 18.57 -2.55
C GLY A 200 -8.88 17.94 -1.16
N LEU A 201 -9.64 16.91 -0.73
CA LEU A 201 -9.33 16.16 0.49
C LEU A 201 -8.49 14.91 0.17
N ASN A 202 -7.26 14.86 0.67
CA ASN A 202 -6.39 13.68 0.66
C ASN A 202 -5.79 13.48 2.06
N CYS A 203 -6.64 13.14 3.03
CA CYS A 203 -6.17 12.98 4.41
C CYS A 203 -5.44 11.66 4.58
N GLY A 204 -4.32 11.64 5.31
CA GLY A 204 -3.49 10.44 5.50
C GLY A 204 -2.22 10.38 4.65
N ASN A 205 -2.00 11.29 3.68
CA ASN A 205 -0.70 11.39 2.98
C ASN A 205 0.37 12.03 3.87
N ASP A 206 0.12 13.26 4.36
CA ASP A 206 1.10 14.04 5.12
C ASP A 206 0.66 14.32 6.57
N SER A 207 -0.65 14.26 6.84
CA SER A 207 -1.22 14.51 8.16
C SER A 207 -2.30 13.49 8.52
N SER A 208 -2.31 13.08 9.78
CA SER A 208 -3.35 12.22 10.37
C SER A 208 -4.62 12.99 10.68
N VAL A 209 -4.60 14.33 10.69
CA VAL A 209 -5.78 15.17 10.87
C VAL A 209 -5.82 16.25 9.79
N CYS A 210 -6.92 16.32 9.06
CA CYS A 210 -7.09 17.26 7.95
C CYS A 210 -8.38 18.04 8.12
N ASN A 211 -8.35 19.31 7.73
CA ASN A 211 -9.48 20.21 7.82
C ASN A 211 -9.76 20.81 6.45
N VAL A 212 -11.00 20.72 6.00
CA VAL A 212 -11.44 21.27 4.71
C VAL A 212 -12.82 21.89 4.86
N ASN A 213 -13.09 22.97 4.14
CA ASN A 213 -14.42 23.58 4.10
C ASN A 213 -15.18 23.06 2.89
N LEU A 214 -16.27 22.32 3.12
CA LEU A 214 -17.08 21.68 2.08
C LEU A 214 -18.57 22.04 2.28
N GLY A 215 -19.33 22.03 1.19
CA GLY A 215 -20.78 22.24 1.19
C GLY A 215 -21.50 21.08 0.51
N GLY A 216 -22.79 20.90 0.83
CA GLY A 216 -23.62 19.83 0.28
C GLY A 216 -23.26 18.43 0.77
N ASP A 217 -23.64 17.41 0.00
CA ASP A 217 -23.42 16.01 0.36
C ASP A 217 -22.05 15.49 -0.13
N VAL A 218 -21.17 15.16 0.82
CA VAL A 218 -19.81 14.67 0.61
C VAL A 218 -19.75 13.16 0.72
N LYS A 219 -19.31 12.49 -0.36
CA LYS A 219 -18.91 11.09 -0.27
C LYS A 219 -17.45 11.01 0.13
N LEU A 220 -17.18 10.52 1.34
CA LEU A 220 -15.85 10.14 1.80
C LEU A 220 -15.55 8.70 1.42
N THR A 221 -14.31 8.42 1.05
CA THR A 221 -13.81 7.07 0.73
C THR A 221 -12.53 6.80 1.49
N ALA A 222 -12.51 5.77 2.32
CA ALA A 222 -11.33 5.27 3.00
C ALA A 222 -10.59 4.26 2.11
N ILE A 223 -9.29 4.49 1.93
CA ILE A 223 -8.39 3.70 1.08
C ILE A 223 -7.27 3.18 1.98
N PRO A 224 -7.26 1.89 2.37
CA PRO A 224 -6.19 1.33 3.18
C PRO A 224 -4.85 1.35 2.45
N SER A 225 -3.77 1.59 3.20
CA SER A 225 -2.41 1.39 2.70
C SER A 225 -2.09 -0.11 2.57
N PRO A 226 -1.08 -0.50 1.78
CA PRO A 226 -0.61 -1.88 1.73
C PRO A 226 -0.31 -2.44 3.14
N GLY A 227 -0.81 -3.63 3.44
CA GLY A 227 -0.67 -4.25 4.77
C GLY A 227 -1.68 -3.78 5.82
N TYR A 228 -2.64 -2.93 5.45
CA TYR A 228 -3.73 -2.48 6.31
C TYR A 228 -5.10 -2.82 5.72
N SER A 229 -6.12 -2.81 6.58
CA SER A 229 -7.52 -2.90 6.20
C SER A 229 -8.32 -1.80 6.89
N PHE A 230 -9.41 -1.37 6.25
CA PHE A 230 -10.34 -0.41 6.86
C PHE A 230 -11.14 -1.11 7.96
N LYS A 231 -11.17 -0.50 9.15
CA LYS A 231 -11.93 -1.00 10.30
C LYS A 231 -13.35 -0.46 10.30
N GLU A 232 -13.45 0.86 10.46
CA GLU A 232 -14.72 1.54 10.69
C GLU A 232 -14.57 3.06 10.60
N TRP A 233 -15.71 3.71 10.35
CA TRP A 233 -15.90 5.12 10.61
C TRP A 233 -16.41 5.35 12.02
N SER A 234 -15.96 6.44 12.64
CA SER A 234 -16.55 6.99 13.86
C SER A 234 -16.63 8.52 13.77
N GLY A 235 -17.37 9.17 14.67
CA GLY A 235 -17.54 10.62 14.69
C GLY A 235 -18.96 11.14 14.42
N GLY A 236 -19.99 10.39 14.82
CA GLY A 236 -21.39 10.83 14.83
C GLY A 236 -22.06 10.86 13.45
N VAL A 237 -21.46 11.54 12.47
CA VAL A 237 -22.02 11.70 11.12
C VAL A 237 -21.62 10.57 10.16
N CYS A 238 -20.58 9.82 10.52
CA CYS A 238 -20.17 8.58 9.88
C CYS A 238 -20.02 7.49 10.94
N THR A 239 -20.64 6.34 10.70
CA THR A 239 -20.50 5.14 11.53
C THR A 239 -20.51 3.90 10.65
N GLY A 240 -19.94 2.80 11.16
CA GLY A 240 -19.98 1.49 10.50
C GLY A 240 -18.76 1.16 9.66
N THR A 241 -18.80 0.01 9.01
CA THR A 241 -17.65 -0.67 8.40
C THR A 241 -17.55 -0.51 6.88
N ALA A 242 -18.51 0.17 6.25
CA ALA A 242 -18.44 0.47 4.83
C ALA A 242 -17.27 1.41 4.52
N THR A 243 -16.49 1.12 3.49
CA THR A 243 -15.33 1.95 3.08
C THR A 243 -15.72 3.34 2.60
N THR A 244 -17.00 3.60 2.36
CA THR A 244 -17.53 4.90 1.98
C THR A 244 -18.52 5.44 3.00
N CYS A 245 -18.50 6.75 3.24
CA CYS A 245 -19.48 7.44 4.08
C CYS A 245 -20.04 8.68 3.37
N MET A 246 -21.35 8.91 3.45
CA MET A 246 -22.01 10.13 2.98
C MET A 246 -22.16 11.12 4.14
N VAL A 247 -21.64 12.34 3.96
CA VAL A 247 -21.68 13.41 4.95
C VAL A 247 -22.41 14.62 4.37
N ASN A 248 -23.58 14.92 4.90
CA ASN A 248 -24.29 16.17 4.59
C ASN A 248 -23.63 17.34 5.35
N MET A 249 -23.06 18.33 4.66
CA MET A 249 -22.39 19.47 5.30
C MET A 249 -23.39 20.60 5.59
N ASN A 250 -24.07 20.50 6.74
CA ASN A 250 -25.01 21.52 7.25
C ASN A 250 -24.54 22.24 8.52
N ALA A 251 -23.41 21.81 9.09
CA ALA A 251 -22.74 22.37 10.25
C ALA A 251 -21.28 21.86 10.25
N PRO A 252 -20.40 22.41 11.10
CA PRO A 252 -19.07 21.83 11.30
C PRO A 252 -19.17 20.38 11.77
N LYS A 253 -18.37 19.49 11.17
CA LYS A 253 -18.43 18.04 11.41
C LYS A 253 -17.04 17.45 11.57
N SER A 254 -16.94 16.36 12.31
CA SER A 254 -15.70 15.61 12.50
C SER A 254 -15.94 14.12 12.26
N VAL A 255 -15.01 13.46 11.56
CA VAL A 255 -15.07 12.02 11.28
C VAL A 255 -13.71 11.40 11.46
N THR A 256 -13.66 10.14 11.88
CA THR A 256 -12.43 9.37 12.02
C THR A 256 -12.55 8.08 11.21
N ALA A 257 -11.65 7.89 10.26
CA ALA A 257 -11.42 6.61 9.61
C ALA A 257 -10.38 5.83 10.42
N THR A 258 -10.77 4.65 10.91
CA THR A 258 -9.85 3.77 11.62
C THR A 258 -9.43 2.62 10.70
N PHE A 259 -8.14 2.36 10.65
CA PHE A 259 -7.53 1.24 9.94
C PHE A 259 -6.85 0.30 10.95
N PHE A 260 -6.62 -0.94 10.56
CA PHE A 260 -5.81 -1.87 11.34
C PHE A 260 -4.80 -2.57 10.44
N ALA A 261 -3.63 -2.91 11.01
CA ALA A 261 -2.64 -3.70 10.32
C ALA A 261 -3.15 -5.13 10.12
N SER A 262 -3.00 -5.68 8.92
CA SER A 262 -3.42 -7.04 8.57
C SER A 262 -2.52 -8.12 9.21
N SER A 263 -1.31 -7.74 9.64
CA SER A 263 -0.36 -8.59 10.33
C SER A 263 0.44 -7.80 11.39
N TYR A 264 0.97 -8.51 12.37
CA TYR A 264 1.85 -7.97 13.40
C TYR A 264 3.14 -8.80 13.49
N GLN A 265 4.24 -8.13 13.81
CA GLN A 265 5.54 -8.78 13.98
C GLN A 265 5.64 -9.43 15.37
N LEU A 266 6.07 -10.69 15.40
CA LEU A 266 6.55 -11.35 16.60
C LEU A 266 8.09 -11.41 16.55
N SER A 267 8.72 -10.83 17.56
CA SER A 267 10.18 -10.85 17.72
C SER A 267 10.55 -11.78 18.87
N LEU A 268 11.21 -12.89 18.54
CA LEU A 268 11.68 -13.89 19.51
C LEU A 268 13.20 -13.76 19.70
N SER A 269 13.62 -13.64 20.94
CA SER A 269 15.04 -13.67 21.33
C SER A 269 15.32 -14.87 22.24
N THR A 270 16.50 -15.47 22.10
CA THR A 270 16.99 -16.50 23.01
C THR A 270 18.18 -15.96 23.79
N THR A 271 18.17 -16.18 25.11
CA THR A 271 19.26 -15.78 26.00
C THR A 271 19.69 -16.97 26.84
N ILE A 272 21.00 -17.10 27.04
CA ILE A 272 21.57 -18.02 28.01
C ILE A 272 22.08 -17.16 29.16
N GLU A 273 21.59 -17.38 30.38
CA GLU A 273 22.07 -16.63 31.54
C GLU A 273 23.57 -16.85 31.73
N LYS A 274 24.32 -15.75 31.77
CA LYS A 274 25.79 -15.74 31.77
C LYS A 274 26.34 -16.40 33.02
N GLY A 275 26.78 -17.64 32.84
CA GLY A 275 27.73 -18.36 33.67
C GLY A 275 28.89 -18.94 32.85
N ALA A 276 29.29 -18.26 31.78
CA ALA A 276 29.88 -18.94 30.65
C ALA A 276 30.85 -18.04 29.86
N ILE A 277 32.12 -18.45 29.79
CA ILE A 277 33.11 -17.96 28.83
C ILE A 277 33.10 -18.95 27.64
N SER A 278 33.03 -18.44 26.41
CA SER A 278 32.89 -19.14 25.11
C SER A 278 33.97 -20.20 24.80
N PRO A 279 33.77 -21.17 23.87
CA PRO A 279 32.53 -21.59 23.18
C PRO A 279 31.97 -22.92 23.70
N PHE A 280 30.64 -23.08 23.69
CA PHE A 280 29.98 -24.35 23.97
C PHE A 280 29.85 -25.15 22.68
N THR A 281 30.24 -26.41 22.72
CA THR A 281 29.96 -27.39 21.67
C THR A 281 28.66 -28.13 22.03
N GLY A 282 27.61 -27.95 21.24
CA GLY A 282 26.32 -28.60 21.46
C GLY A 282 25.20 -27.99 20.61
N ASN A 283 24.10 -28.72 20.48
CA ASN A 283 22.92 -28.24 19.75
C ASN A 283 22.14 -27.28 20.66
N ALA A 284 22.07 -26.01 20.27
CA ALA A 284 21.31 -25.02 21.04
C ALA A 284 19.79 -25.33 21.00
N PRO A 285 19.03 -24.90 22.04
CA PRO A 285 17.58 -25.11 22.08
C PRO A 285 16.89 -24.48 20.88
N VAL A 286 15.96 -25.21 20.26
CA VAL A 286 15.18 -24.73 19.12
C VAL A 286 13.78 -24.32 19.58
N ILE A 287 13.28 -23.21 19.07
CA ILE A 287 11.95 -22.68 19.34
C ILE A 287 11.23 -22.47 18.02
N GLN A 288 10.10 -23.15 17.85
CA GLN A 288 9.29 -23.08 16.64
C GLN A 288 7.90 -22.56 16.94
N SER A 289 7.29 -21.86 15.98
CA SER A 289 5.90 -21.43 16.08
C SER A 289 4.93 -22.35 15.35
N SER A 290 3.69 -22.39 15.85
CA SER A 290 2.50 -22.83 15.12
C SER A 290 1.46 -21.70 15.16
N PRO A 291 1.00 -21.14 14.01
CA PRO A 291 1.42 -21.46 12.64
C PRO A 291 2.92 -21.26 12.39
N ALA A 292 3.46 -21.93 11.37
CA ALA A 292 4.88 -21.88 11.04
C ALA A 292 5.31 -20.45 10.66
N GLY A 293 6.48 -20.02 11.16
CA GLY A 293 7.03 -18.69 10.85
C GLY A 293 8.29 -18.37 11.66
N ILE A 294 8.30 -18.73 12.94
CA ILE A 294 9.47 -18.66 13.81
C ILE A 294 10.15 -20.03 13.88
N ASN A 295 11.48 -20.05 13.72
CA ASN A 295 12.35 -21.20 13.94
C ASN A 295 13.72 -20.71 14.45
N CYS A 296 13.81 -20.43 15.76
CA CYS A 296 15.03 -19.95 16.39
C CYS A 296 15.75 -21.08 17.10
N GLY A 297 16.98 -21.43 16.73
CA GLY A 297 17.68 -22.47 17.48
C GLY A 297 19.17 -22.66 17.24
N ASN A 298 19.77 -21.97 16.26
CA ASN A 298 21.19 -22.19 15.93
C ASN A 298 22.13 -21.05 16.33
N ASN A 299 21.62 -19.91 16.82
CA ASN A 299 22.44 -18.73 17.10
C ASN A 299 22.02 -18.09 18.43
N THR A 300 22.82 -18.28 19.48
CA THR A 300 22.64 -17.61 20.76
C THR A 300 22.82 -16.10 20.57
N GLY A 301 21.77 -15.32 20.84
CA GLY A 301 21.83 -13.84 20.78
C GLY A 301 21.25 -13.18 19.52
N ASN A 302 20.69 -13.92 18.57
CA ASN A 302 19.97 -13.34 17.42
C ASN A 302 18.45 -13.28 17.69
N VAL A 303 17.82 -12.21 17.20
CA VAL A 303 16.36 -12.03 17.23
C VAL A 303 15.76 -12.59 15.95
N CYS A 304 14.80 -13.53 16.05
CA CYS A 304 14.01 -13.96 14.90
C CYS A 304 12.73 -13.13 14.83
N ASN A 305 12.41 -12.67 13.63
CA ASN A 305 11.21 -11.88 13.37
C ASN A 305 10.34 -12.60 12.34
N TYR A 306 9.03 -12.62 12.57
CA TYR A 306 8.07 -13.07 11.56
C TYR A 306 6.76 -12.27 11.69
N LEU A 307 6.09 -12.04 10.55
CA LEU A 307 4.79 -11.35 10.50
C LEU A 307 3.66 -12.38 10.54
N PHE A 308 2.89 -12.39 11.61
CA PHE A 308 1.70 -13.22 11.75
C PHE A 308 0.45 -12.43 11.48
N ALA A 309 -0.57 -13.08 10.90
CA ALA A 309 -1.87 -12.45 10.67
C ALA A 309 -2.45 -11.89 11.99
N ARG A 310 -3.11 -10.74 11.90
CA ARG A 310 -3.80 -10.13 13.03
C ARG A 310 -4.78 -11.12 13.68
N ASP A 311 -4.88 -11.03 15.00
CA ASP A 311 -5.75 -11.83 15.86
C ASP A 311 -5.48 -13.35 15.79
N SER A 312 -4.40 -13.77 15.11
CA SER A 312 -3.94 -15.15 15.15
C SER A 312 -3.34 -15.48 16.52
N LYS A 313 -3.61 -16.72 16.97
CA LYS A 313 -2.95 -17.32 18.13
C LYS A 313 -1.70 -18.05 17.67
N VAL A 314 -0.54 -17.57 18.07
CA VAL A 314 0.77 -18.16 17.78
C VAL A 314 1.24 -18.94 18.99
N THR A 315 1.53 -20.23 18.83
CA THR A 315 2.08 -21.07 19.90
C THR A 315 3.54 -21.35 19.62
N LEU A 316 4.41 -20.91 20.52
CA LEU A 316 5.85 -21.19 20.54
C LEU A 316 6.09 -22.47 21.31
N ASN A 317 6.87 -23.39 20.74
CA ASN A 317 7.25 -24.65 21.37
C ASN A 317 8.77 -24.76 21.43
N ILE A 318 9.28 -25.09 22.61
CA ILE A 318 10.71 -25.33 22.82
C ILE A 318 11.01 -26.81 22.62
N THR A 319 12.02 -27.09 21.79
CA THR A 319 12.63 -28.40 21.62
C THR A 319 14.07 -28.34 22.15
N ILE A 320 14.34 -29.06 23.24
CA ILE A 320 15.68 -29.19 23.82
C ILE A 320 16.19 -30.60 23.49
N SER A 321 17.16 -30.68 22.59
CA SER A 321 17.80 -31.95 22.22
C SER A 321 19.06 -32.24 23.05
N ASP A 322 19.64 -31.21 23.65
CA ASP A 322 20.85 -31.32 24.45
C ASP A 322 20.57 -31.05 25.95
N SER A 323 20.77 -32.09 26.77
CA SER A 323 20.59 -32.07 28.23
C SER A 323 21.43 -31.03 28.98
N GLN A 324 22.42 -30.42 28.32
CA GLN A 324 23.19 -29.32 28.90
C GLN A 324 22.38 -28.03 29.05
N PHE A 325 21.26 -27.88 28.33
CA PHE A 325 20.38 -26.72 28.46
C PHE A 325 19.13 -27.07 29.27
N VAL A 326 18.78 -26.19 30.19
CA VAL A 326 17.51 -26.25 30.91
C VAL A 326 16.77 -24.96 30.65
N PHE A 327 15.50 -25.08 30.28
CA PHE A 327 14.63 -23.93 30.15
C PHE A 327 14.41 -23.29 31.53
N SER A 328 14.67 -21.99 31.63
CA SER A 328 14.52 -21.24 32.87
C SER A 328 13.17 -20.54 32.92
N ALA A 329 12.92 -19.63 31.98
CA ALA A 329 11.70 -18.84 31.95
C ALA A 329 11.43 -18.19 30.60
N TRP A 330 10.18 -17.84 30.39
CA TRP A 330 9.74 -16.93 29.35
C TRP A 330 9.73 -15.48 29.85
N GLY A 331 10.00 -14.54 28.96
CA GLY A 331 9.85 -13.09 29.14
C GLY A 331 8.96 -12.46 28.07
N GLY A 332 8.72 -11.15 28.19
CA GLY A 332 7.87 -10.39 27.27
C GLY A 332 6.40 -10.86 27.31
N ALA A 333 5.79 -11.06 26.14
CA ALA A 333 4.39 -11.49 26.03
C ALA A 333 4.09 -12.86 26.69
N CYS A 334 5.13 -13.64 26.99
CA CYS A 334 5.06 -14.94 27.62
C CYS A 334 5.49 -14.93 29.10
N ALA A 335 5.74 -13.76 29.70
CA ALA A 335 6.26 -13.66 31.06
C ALA A 335 5.40 -14.40 32.10
N GLY A 336 6.07 -15.11 33.02
CA GLY A 336 5.41 -15.89 34.08
C GLY A 336 4.93 -17.28 33.66
N LYS A 337 5.11 -17.67 32.40
CA LYS A 337 4.91 -19.06 31.95
C LYS A 337 6.13 -19.91 32.27
N THR A 338 5.90 -21.10 32.80
CA THR A 338 6.94 -22.08 33.19
C THR A 338 6.93 -23.34 32.32
N GLN A 339 5.94 -23.47 31.43
CA GLN A 339 5.82 -24.58 30.50
C GLN A 339 6.72 -24.38 29.28
N ASN A 340 7.10 -25.48 28.61
CA ASN A 340 7.94 -25.45 27.41
C ASN A 340 7.22 -24.87 26.18
N ASP A 341 5.94 -24.54 26.31
CA ASP A 341 5.15 -23.84 25.32
C ASP A 341 4.68 -22.47 25.82
N CYS A 342 4.44 -21.57 24.88
CA CYS A 342 3.78 -20.29 25.13
C CYS A 342 2.84 -19.94 23.99
N SER A 343 1.61 -19.54 24.29
CA SER A 343 0.69 -18.95 23.31
C SER A 343 0.66 -17.43 23.41
N VAL A 344 0.79 -16.75 22.27
CA VAL A 344 0.72 -15.31 22.10
C VAL A 344 -0.42 -14.97 21.12
N ASN A 345 -1.29 -14.04 21.49
CA ASN A 345 -2.32 -13.52 20.59
C ASN A 345 -1.80 -12.26 19.89
N MET A 346 -1.74 -12.29 18.56
CA MET A 346 -1.16 -11.24 17.73
C MET A 346 -2.15 -10.08 17.52
N THR A 347 -2.40 -9.32 18.58
CA THR A 347 -3.24 -8.09 18.57
C THR A 347 -2.44 -6.81 18.40
N ALA A 348 -1.13 -6.89 18.57
CA ALA A 348 -0.13 -5.85 18.37
C ALA A 348 1.22 -6.52 18.04
N ALA A 349 2.25 -5.73 17.72
CA ALA A 349 3.61 -6.26 17.67
C ALA A 349 4.02 -6.75 19.06
N GLN A 350 4.63 -7.94 19.13
CA GLN A 350 4.95 -8.62 20.38
C GLN A 350 6.42 -9.00 20.43
N THR A 351 6.98 -8.96 21.63
CA THR A 351 8.33 -9.45 21.91
C THR A 351 8.26 -10.61 22.90
N VAL A 352 9.05 -11.64 22.65
CA VAL A 352 9.20 -12.79 23.54
C VAL A 352 10.69 -13.06 23.73
N THR A 353 11.05 -13.40 24.96
CA THR A 353 12.40 -13.87 25.28
C THR A 353 12.29 -15.25 25.91
N ALA A 354 13.08 -16.21 25.42
CA ALA A 354 13.26 -17.49 26.07
C ALA A 354 14.62 -17.52 26.74
N THR A 355 14.63 -17.76 28.05
CA THR A 355 15.83 -17.81 28.85
C THR A 355 16.17 -19.25 29.17
N PHE A 356 17.41 -19.63 28.89
CA PHE A 356 17.97 -20.94 29.20
C PHE A 356 19.12 -20.79 30.18
N VAL A 357 19.31 -21.81 31.01
CA VAL A 357 20.47 -21.95 31.89
C VAL A 357 21.24 -23.19 31.47
N LEU A 358 22.55 -23.14 31.66
CA LEU A 358 23.38 -24.32 31.48
C LEU A 358 23.27 -25.21 32.71
N ASN A 359 22.95 -26.48 32.48
CA ASN A 359 23.02 -27.55 33.47
C ASN A 359 24.43 -28.12 33.59
N LYS A 360 25.46 -27.38 33.16
CA LYS A 360 26.88 -27.75 33.22
C LYS A 360 27.71 -26.47 33.39
N LEU A 361 28.49 -26.38 34.47
CA LEU A 361 29.28 -25.19 34.81
C LEU A 361 30.77 -25.52 34.88
N ASN A 362 31.61 -24.67 34.29
CA ASN A 362 33.06 -24.89 34.23
C ASN A 362 33.75 -24.61 35.58
N ILE A 363 34.73 -25.44 35.93
CA ILE A 363 35.67 -25.20 37.03
C ILE A 363 37.12 -25.16 36.53
N TYR A 364 37.91 -24.19 37.01
CA TYR A 364 39.34 -24.11 36.74
C TYR A 364 40.11 -24.23 38.06
N VAL A 365 41.12 -25.10 38.08
CA VAL A 365 42.07 -25.23 39.20
C VAL A 365 43.51 -25.12 38.74
N GLN A 366 44.31 -24.23 39.35
CA GLN A 366 45.75 -24.12 39.11
C GLN A 366 46.51 -24.29 40.44
N PRO A 367 47.46 -25.24 40.57
CA PRO A 367 48.52 -25.17 41.55
C PRO A 367 49.63 -24.24 41.02
N ASN A 368 50.24 -23.47 41.93
CA ASN A 368 51.37 -22.61 41.59
C ASN A 368 52.68 -23.42 41.72
N GLY A 369 53.22 -23.92 40.61
CA GLY A 369 54.50 -24.66 40.59
C GLY A 369 54.39 -26.16 40.89
N SER A 370 55.53 -26.88 40.96
CA SER A 370 55.64 -28.30 41.40
C SER A 370 55.24 -28.55 42.87
N ALA A 371 54.49 -27.63 43.47
CA ALA A 371 54.22 -27.51 44.90
C ALA A 371 53.05 -28.39 45.39
N GLY A 372 52.28 -29.01 44.49
CA GLY A 372 51.24 -29.98 44.84
C GLY A 372 50.31 -30.34 43.68
N THR A 373 49.38 -31.26 43.94
CA THR A 373 48.32 -31.68 43.00
C THR A 373 46.94 -31.43 43.59
N VAL A 374 45.93 -31.26 42.73
CA VAL A 374 44.52 -31.21 43.13
C VAL A 374 43.77 -32.38 42.51
N THR A 375 42.98 -33.06 43.34
CA THR A 375 42.06 -34.12 42.93
C THR A 375 40.62 -33.70 43.21
N THR A 376 39.68 -34.27 42.47
CA THR A 376 38.25 -33.94 42.57
C THR A 376 37.43 -35.18 42.92
N SER A 377 36.36 -34.99 43.70
CA SER A 377 35.39 -36.03 44.05
C SER A 377 33.97 -35.47 44.03
N PRO A 378 33.00 -36.13 43.36
CA PRO A 378 33.20 -37.27 42.46
C PRO A 378 33.97 -36.86 41.19
N SER A 379 34.73 -37.78 40.59
CA SER A 379 35.56 -37.50 39.40
C SER A 379 34.76 -37.35 38.10
N SER A 380 33.45 -37.58 38.13
CA SER A 380 32.59 -37.50 36.95
C SER A 380 32.49 -36.06 36.43
N GLY A 381 33.07 -35.80 35.25
CA GLY A 381 32.91 -34.54 34.53
C GLY A 381 34.00 -33.49 34.76
N ILE A 382 34.98 -33.73 35.64
CA ILE A 382 36.17 -32.87 35.80
C ILE A 382 37.43 -33.70 35.54
N SER A 383 38.19 -33.28 34.53
CA SER A 383 39.47 -33.88 34.17
C SER A 383 40.60 -32.97 34.62
N CYS A 384 41.50 -33.50 35.45
CA CYS A 384 42.74 -32.83 35.82
C CYS A 384 43.88 -33.38 34.97
N TYR A 385 44.58 -32.50 34.28
CA TYR A 385 45.74 -32.85 33.46
C TYR A 385 46.91 -31.93 33.78
N SER A 386 48.12 -32.46 33.66
CA SER A 386 49.33 -31.67 33.80
C SER A 386 49.53 -30.86 32.52
N VAL A 387 49.69 -29.54 32.67
CA VAL A 387 50.01 -28.63 31.56
C VAL A 387 51.52 -28.61 31.32
N ASN A 388 52.30 -28.68 32.39
CA ASN A 388 53.76 -28.86 32.37
C ASN A 388 54.20 -29.41 33.75
N SER A 389 55.51 -29.57 33.95
CA SER A 389 56.10 -30.08 35.21
C SER A 389 55.82 -29.22 36.45
N PHE A 390 55.25 -28.03 36.27
CA PHE A 390 55.02 -27.02 37.29
C PHE A 390 53.55 -26.56 37.36
N GLN A 391 52.63 -27.12 36.56
CA GLN A 391 51.24 -26.64 36.51
C GLN A 391 50.28 -27.77 36.16
N GLN A 392 49.27 -27.97 37.02
CA GLN A 392 48.11 -28.80 36.72
C GLN A 392 46.92 -27.89 36.37
N GLN A 393 46.09 -28.32 35.43
CA GLN A 393 44.81 -27.70 35.19
C GLN A 393 43.72 -28.75 35.35
N CYS A 394 42.77 -28.47 36.24
CA CYS A 394 41.51 -29.19 36.27
C CYS A 394 40.49 -28.38 35.48
N GLN A 395 39.97 -28.99 34.43
CA GLN A 395 38.88 -28.42 33.62
C GLN A 395 37.77 -29.45 33.47
N GLY A 396 36.56 -28.96 33.50
CA GLY A 396 35.39 -29.78 33.26
C GLY A 396 34.13 -29.11 33.77
N SER A 397 33.03 -29.82 33.60
CA SER A 397 31.71 -29.29 33.87
C SER A 397 30.93 -30.17 34.83
N ASN A 398 30.17 -29.54 35.71
CA ASN A 398 29.29 -30.21 36.66
C ASN A 398 27.89 -29.64 36.62
N SER A 399 26.92 -30.48 36.97
CA SER A 399 25.52 -30.06 36.97
C SER A 399 25.22 -28.94 37.94
N LEU A 400 24.34 -28.03 37.54
CA LEU A 400 23.90 -26.91 38.37
C LEU A 400 23.37 -27.45 39.71
N GLY A 401 23.80 -26.85 40.82
CA GLY A 401 23.45 -27.25 42.18
C GLY A 401 24.21 -28.47 42.74
N LYS A 402 25.03 -29.17 41.94
CA LYS A 402 25.89 -30.24 42.47
C LYS A 402 27.14 -29.69 43.17
N THR A 403 27.63 -30.44 44.13
CA THR A 403 28.85 -30.11 44.89
C THR A 403 30.04 -30.91 44.38
N VAL A 404 31.18 -30.25 44.22
CA VAL A 404 32.47 -30.86 43.90
C VAL A 404 33.39 -30.68 45.10
N VAL A 405 33.98 -31.77 45.58
CA VAL A 405 35.02 -31.72 46.61
C VAL A 405 36.39 -31.69 45.93
N LEU A 406 37.14 -30.62 46.18
CA LEU A 406 38.53 -30.46 45.78
C LEU A 406 39.44 -30.87 46.95
N LYS A 407 40.49 -31.61 46.66
CA LYS A 407 41.51 -32.00 47.65
C LYS A 407 42.90 -31.68 47.13
N ALA A 408 43.61 -30.83 47.87
CA ALA A 408 44.99 -30.45 47.59
C ALA A 408 45.96 -31.37 48.33
N THR A 409 46.95 -31.88 47.61
CA THR A 409 48.04 -32.72 48.16
C THR A 409 49.38 -32.03 47.87
N PRO A 410 50.06 -31.47 48.88
CA PRO A 410 51.38 -30.86 48.69
C PRO A 410 52.43 -31.87 48.24
N SER A 411 53.36 -31.42 47.39
CA SER A 411 54.57 -32.16 47.05
C SER A 411 55.59 -32.11 48.19
N ALA A 412 56.60 -33.00 48.17
CA ALA A 412 57.68 -32.98 49.15
C ALA A 412 58.38 -31.60 49.19
N GLY A 413 58.60 -31.06 50.39
CA GLY A 413 59.20 -29.73 50.59
C GLY A 413 58.23 -28.55 50.51
N TYR A 414 56.92 -28.79 50.39
CA TYR A 414 55.89 -27.76 50.34
C TYR A 414 54.76 -28.01 51.34
N LYS A 415 54.13 -26.93 51.80
CA LYS A 415 52.91 -26.93 52.62
C LYS A 415 51.76 -26.26 51.88
N PHE A 416 50.56 -26.81 52.04
CA PHE A 416 49.34 -26.14 51.61
C PHE A 416 49.11 -24.89 52.47
N THR A 417 48.84 -23.74 51.84
CA THR A 417 48.62 -22.47 52.56
C THR A 417 47.18 -22.00 52.52
N GLY A 418 46.39 -22.44 51.55
CA GLY A 418 44.94 -22.18 51.51
C GLY A 418 44.34 -22.19 50.11
N TRP A 419 43.02 -22.20 50.05
CA TRP A 419 42.24 -22.00 48.83
C TRP A 419 41.96 -20.51 48.59
N SER A 420 41.90 -20.10 47.32
CA SER A 420 41.42 -18.77 46.92
C SER A 420 40.50 -18.83 45.69
N GLY A 421 39.81 -17.73 45.39
CA GLY A 421 38.80 -17.64 44.34
C GLY A 421 37.41 -18.05 44.84
N ALA A 422 36.75 -18.95 44.10
CA ALA A 422 35.41 -19.47 44.41
C ALA A 422 35.33 -20.39 45.65
N CYS A 423 36.48 -20.72 46.24
CA CYS A 423 36.59 -21.42 47.51
C CYS A 423 37.67 -20.79 48.36
N THR A 424 37.46 -20.74 49.67
CA THR A 424 38.40 -20.17 50.64
C THR A 424 38.53 -21.10 51.84
N GLY A 425 39.69 -21.06 52.50
CA GLY A 425 39.97 -21.86 53.68
C GLY A 425 41.37 -22.44 53.69
N THR A 426 41.84 -22.83 54.88
CA THR A 426 43.18 -23.38 55.11
C THR A 426 43.20 -24.90 55.20
N THR A 427 42.03 -25.55 55.14
CA THR A 427 41.91 -27.01 55.09
C THR A 427 42.31 -27.54 53.72
N ASN A 428 43.02 -28.67 53.68
CA ASN A 428 43.45 -29.33 52.43
C ASN A 428 42.28 -29.85 51.56
N SER A 429 41.05 -29.76 52.04
CA SER A 429 39.83 -30.03 51.29
C SER A 429 38.94 -28.79 51.22
N CYS A 430 38.27 -28.63 50.08
CA CYS A 430 37.35 -27.54 49.78
C CYS A 430 36.12 -28.11 49.07
N THR A 431 34.91 -27.69 49.45
CA THR A 431 33.67 -28.07 48.77
C THR A 431 33.10 -26.88 48.00
N VAL A 432 32.87 -27.07 46.71
CA VAL A 432 32.37 -26.05 45.79
C VAL A 432 30.97 -26.44 45.33
N THR A 433 29.98 -25.57 45.55
CA THR A 433 28.64 -25.75 44.97
C THR A 433 28.59 -25.06 43.60
N MET A 434 28.21 -25.80 42.57
CA MET A 434 28.15 -25.29 41.20
C MET A 434 26.84 -24.51 40.98
N ASN A 435 26.82 -23.25 41.39
CA ASN A 435 25.71 -22.30 41.15
C ASN A 435 26.06 -21.21 40.11
N GLY A 436 27.23 -21.32 39.51
CA GLY A 436 27.78 -20.51 38.42
C GLY A 436 29.17 -21.05 38.05
N PRO A 437 29.83 -20.53 37.00
CA PRO A 437 31.21 -20.89 36.67
C PRO A 437 32.12 -20.51 37.84
N LYS A 438 33.05 -21.40 38.18
CA LYS A 438 33.91 -21.23 39.35
C LYS A 438 35.38 -21.27 38.93
N ALA A 439 36.18 -20.34 39.44
CA ALA A 439 37.64 -20.42 39.39
C ALA A 439 38.15 -20.62 40.81
N VAL A 440 38.86 -21.71 41.08
CA VAL A 440 39.35 -22.07 42.41
C VAL A 440 40.85 -22.30 42.33
N TYR A 441 41.62 -21.73 43.26
CA TYR A 441 43.08 -21.83 43.24
C TYR A 441 43.57 -22.52 44.51
N ALA A 442 44.50 -23.47 44.36
CA ALA A 442 45.17 -24.14 45.47
C ALA A 442 46.54 -23.49 45.68
N ASN A 443 46.74 -22.88 46.85
CA ASN A 443 47.98 -22.18 47.17
C ASN A 443 48.90 -23.05 48.02
N PHE A 444 50.18 -23.04 47.68
CA PHE A 444 51.23 -23.77 48.36
C PHE A 444 52.43 -22.85 48.61
N ALA A 445 53.18 -23.11 49.68
CA ALA A 445 54.45 -22.43 49.98
C ALA A 445 55.52 -23.46 50.30
N GLN A 446 56.77 -23.14 50.00
CA GLN A 446 57.91 -23.97 50.38
C GLN A 446 57.99 -24.06 51.92
N GLN A 447 58.33 -25.24 52.43
CA GLN A 447 58.50 -25.49 53.87
C GLN A 447 59.82 -24.94 54.39
#